data_AF-A0A552UR48-F1
#
_entry.id   AF-A0A552UR48-F1
#
_cell.length_a   1.000
_cell.length_b   1.000
_cell.length_c   1.000
_cell.angle_alpha   90.00
_cell.angle_beta   90.00
_cell.angle_gamma   90.00
#
_symmetry.space_group_name_H-M   'P 1'
#
loop_
_entity.id
_entity.type
_entity.pdbx_description
1 polymer ?
#
loop_
_entity_poly.entity_id
_entity_poly.type
_entity_poly.pdbx_seq_one_letter_code
_entity_poly.pdbx_strand_id
1 'polypeptide(L)' 'MNLPKARKAKPKCKSSPAENKVCKNHLKHQFNQDAPNKIWASDFTYVKVNGNWYYLCVIMDLFSRKIIGWNLSSKHDVD' A
#
# COMPACT_ATOMS: atom_id res chain seq x y z
N MET A 1 -8.77 -6.05 34.47
CA MET A 1 -8.60 -6.63 33.11
C MET A 1 -7.15 -7.01 32.93
N ASN A 2 -6.84 -8.29 32.68
CA ASN A 2 -5.49 -8.73 32.32
C ASN A 2 -5.33 -8.65 30.81
N LEU A 3 -4.55 -7.68 30.33
CA LEU A 3 -4.19 -7.56 28.92
C LEU A 3 -3.19 -8.66 28.56
N PRO A 4 -3.34 -9.33 27.39
CA PRO A 4 -2.34 -10.27 26.93
C PRO A 4 -1.01 -9.53 26.70
N LYS A 5 0.09 -10.10 27.21
CA LYS A 5 1.44 -9.56 26.96
C LYS A 5 1.73 -9.59 25.46
N ALA A 6 2.06 -8.43 24.89
CA ALA A 6 2.45 -8.31 23.49
C ALA A 6 3.58 -9.29 23.14
N ARG A 7 3.43 -10.02 22.03
CA ARG A 7 4.48 -10.90 21.48
C ARG A 7 5.69 -10.03 21.14
N LYS A 8 6.77 -10.12 21.93
CA LYS A 8 8.04 -9.43 21.66
C LYS A 8 8.88 -10.07 20.54
N ALA A 9 8.55 -11.30 20.16
CA ALA A 9 9.26 -12.02 19.11
C ALA A 9 8.81 -11.51 17.74
N LYS A 10 9.69 -10.79 17.04
CA LYS A 10 9.51 -10.49 15.61
C LYS A 10 9.38 -11.81 14.84
N PRO A 11 8.42 -11.94 13.91
CA PRO A 11 8.35 -13.12 13.06
C PRO A 11 9.69 -13.26 12.33
N LYS A 12 10.30 -14.46 12.41
CA LYS A 12 11.49 -14.76 11.63
C LYS A 12 11.07 -14.92 10.17
N CYS A 13 11.44 -13.98 9.31
CA CYS A 13 11.45 -14.21 7.88
C CYS A 13 12.40 -15.38 7.61
N LYS A 14 11.89 -16.45 6.99
CA LYS A 14 12.75 -17.52 6.47
C LYS A 14 13.44 -16.98 5.22
N SER A 15 14.51 -16.20 5.39
CA SER A 15 15.36 -15.83 4.26
C SER A 15 16.10 -17.08 3.83
N SER A 16 15.72 -17.68 2.71
CA SER A 16 16.55 -18.68 2.05
C SER A 16 17.89 -18.03 1.67
N PRO A 17 19.04 -18.72 1.73
CA PRO A 17 20.34 -18.12 1.39
C PRO A 17 20.42 -17.59 -0.06
N ALA A 18 19.52 -18.05 -0.94
CA ALA A 18 19.44 -17.67 -2.34
C ALA A 18 18.59 -16.41 -2.62
N GLU A 19 17.87 -15.87 -1.63
CA GLU A 19 16.87 -14.82 -1.84
C GLU A 19 17.21 -13.47 -1.17
N ASN A 20 18.48 -13.20 -0.87
CA ASN A 20 18.94 -11.84 -0.57
C ASN A 20 19.08 -11.00 -1.86
N LYS A 21 18.08 -11.03 -2.74
CA LYS A 21 17.96 -10.03 -3.80
C LYS A 21 17.50 -8.75 -3.14
N VAL A 22 18.44 -7.84 -2.86
CA VAL A 22 18.12 -6.48 -2.44
C VAL A 22 17.22 -5.87 -3.52
N CYS A 23 15.92 -5.72 -3.21
CA CYS A 23 14.99 -5.03 -4.11
C CYS A 23 15.45 -3.58 -4.25
N LYS A 24 15.92 -3.20 -5.44
CA LYS A 24 16.38 -1.85 -5.71
C LYS A 24 15.19 -0.89 -5.66
N ASN A 25 15.21 0.06 -4.71
CA ASN A 25 14.24 1.15 -4.71
C ASN A 25 14.59 2.15 -5.83
N HIS A 26 13.89 2.04 -6.95
CA HIS A 26 14.09 2.92 -8.10
C HIS A 26 13.63 4.36 -7.83
N LEU A 27 12.62 4.54 -6.96
CA LEU A 27 12.02 5.83 -6.65
C LEU A 27 12.90 6.65 -5.70
N LYS A 28 13.66 6.00 -4.80
CA LYS A 28 14.50 6.65 -3.77
C LYS A 28 13.72 7.70 -2.95
N HIS A 29 12.43 7.44 -2.70
CA HIS A 29 11.49 8.35 -2.02
C HIS A 29 11.35 9.73 -2.68
N GLN A 30 11.68 9.86 -3.97
CA GLN A 30 11.47 11.07 -4.75
C GLN A 30 9.98 11.16 -5.12
N PHE A 31 9.15 11.68 -4.23
CA PHE A 31 7.69 11.79 -4.47
C PHE A 31 7.28 13.05 -5.23
N ASN A 32 8.22 13.96 -5.49
CA ASN A 32 8.00 15.16 -6.29
C ASN A 32 8.63 14.94 -7.67
N GLN A 33 7.79 14.60 -8.64
CA GLN A 33 8.21 14.39 -10.02
C GLN A 33 8.35 15.71 -10.77
N ASP A 34 9.09 15.71 -11.86
CA ASP A 34 9.36 16.87 -12.72
C ASP A 34 8.31 17.05 -13.84
N ALA A 35 7.53 16.01 -14.14
CA ALA A 35 6.49 16.02 -15.16
C ALA A 35 5.34 15.03 -14.85
N PRO A 36 4.12 15.29 -15.38
CA PRO A 36 2.96 14.41 -15.19
C PRO A 36 3.16 13.03 -15.83
N ASN A 37 2.46 12.03 -15.33
CA ASN A 37 2.37 10.67 -15.88
C ASN A 37 3.70 9.89 -15.92
N LYS A 38 4.69 10.26 -15.10
CA LYS A 38 5.96 9.52 -14.97
C LYS A 38 5.93 8.44 -13.90
N ILE A 39 5.41 8.77 -12.72
CA ILE A 39 5.36 7.86 -11.58
C ILE A 39 4.02 8.02 -10.89
N TRP A 40 3.37 6.88 -10.65
CA TRP A 40 2.11 6.80 -9.93
C TRP A 40 2.30 6.09 -8.60
N ALA A 41 1.59 6.55 -7.59
CA ALA A 41 1.47 5.87 -6.32
C ALA A 41 0.07 5.29 -6.20
N SER A 42 -0.03 4.04 -5.77
CA SER A 42 -1.31 3.41 -5.44
C SER A 42 -1.36 3.10 -3.96
N ASP A 43 -2.55 3.24 -3.37
CA ASP A 43 -2.82 2.79 -2.01
C ASP A 43 -4.15 2.06 -1.95
N PHE A 44 -4.26 1.12 -1.01
CA PHE A 44 -5.45 0.35 -0.75
C PHE A 44 -5.87 0.52 0.70
N THR A 45 -7.05 1.07 0.90
CA THR A 45 -7.59 1.38 2.23
C THR A 45 -9.03 0.91 2.36
N TYR A 46 -9.57 0.98 3.57
CA TYR A 46 -10.94 0.61 3.86
C TYR A 46 -11.70 1.82 4.39
N VAL A 47 -12.92 2.01 3.90
CA VAL A 47 -13.81 3.11 4.29
C VAL A 47 -15.12 2.54 4.84
N LYS A 48 -15.63 3.13 5.92
CA LYS A 48 -16.90 2.71 6.52
C LYS A 48 -18.02 3.65 6.06
N VAL A 49 -19.05 3.10 5.43
CA VAL A 49 -20.22 3.84 4.95
C VAL A 49 -21.49 3.14 5.43
N ASN A 50 -22.36 3.87 6.13
CA ASN A 50 -23.64 3.34 6.64
C ASN A 50 -23.52 2.02 7.40
N GLY A 51 -22.46 1.86 8.19
CA GLY A 51 -22.21 0.64 8.97
C GLY A 51 -21.46 -0.46 8.22
N ASN A 52 -21.36 -0.39 6.89
CA ASN A 52 -20.68 -1.37 6.05
C ASN A 52 -19.25 -0.95 5.72
N TRP A 53 -18.35 -1.92 5.58
CA TRP A 53 -16.98 -1.68 5.13
C TRP A 53 -16.89 -1.83 3.60
N TYR A 54 -16.14 -0.92 3.00
CA TYR A 54 -15.79 -0.94 1.59
C TYR A 54 -14.29 -0.83 1.44
N TYR A 55 -13.80 -1.39 0.35
CA TYR A 55 -12.41 -1.45 -0.03
C TYR A 55 -12.17 -0.44 -1.14
N LEU A 56 -11.33 0.55 -0.87
CA LEU A 56 -11.00 1.64 -1.78
C LEU A 56 -9.57 1.46 -2.28
N CYS A 57 -9.43 1.28 -3.59
CA CYS A 57 -8.16 1.33 -4.30
C CYS A 57 -8.05 2.69 -5.01
N VAL A 58 -6.92 3.37 -4.87
CA VAL A 58 -6.69 4.69 -5.48
C VAL A 58 -5.34 4.70 -6.18
N ILE A 59 -5.28 5.31 -7.36
CA ILE A 59 -4.05 5.59 -8.11
C ILE A 59 -3.90 7.12 -8.24
N MET A 60 -2.77 7.63 -7.74
CA MET A 60 -2.42 9.05 -7.76
C MET A 60 -1.21 9.30 -8.65
N ASP A 61 -1.29 10.33 -9.50
CA ASP A 61 -0.14 10.88 -10.21
C ASP A 61 0.74 11.72 -9.26
N LEU A 62 2.02 11.36 -9.11
CA LEU A 62 2.89 12.00 -8.12
C LEU A 62 3.28 13.45 -8.47
N PHE A 63 3.21 13.84 -9.75
CA PHE A 63 3.47 15.21 -10.18
C PHE A 63 2.28 16.13 -9.82
N SER A 64 1.10 15.81 -10.36
CA SER A 64 -0.08 16.67 -10.26
C SER A 64 -0.85 16.50 -8.95
N ARG A 65 -0.56 15.43 -8.20
CA ARG A 65 -1.32 14.98 -7.01
C ARG A 65 -2.79 14.69 -7.29
N LYS A 66 -3.16 14.51 -8.56
CA LYS A 66 -4.51 14.14 -8.98
C LYS A 66 -4.70 12.64 -8.87
N ILE A 67 -5.91 12.24 -8.46
CA ILE A 67 -6.36 10.86 -8.57
C ILE A 67 -6.70 10.58 -10.03
N ILE A 68 -6.00 9.64 -10.65
CA ILE A 68 -6.17 9.27 -12.06
C ILE A 68 -6.99 7.99 -12.25
N GLY A 69 -7.21 7.24 -11.17
CA GLY A 69 -8.04 6.05 -11.15
C GLY A 69 -8.41 5.66 -9.73
N TRP A 70 -9.58 5.05 -9.55
CA TRP A 70 -10.02 4.50 -8.28
C TRP A 70 -11.05 3.40 -8.50
N ASN A 71 -11.17 2.49 -7.54
CA ASN A 71 -12.24 1.49 -7.48
C ASN A 71 -12.70 1.34 -6.03
N LEU A 72 -14.01 1.22 -5.82
CA LEU A 72 -14.63 0.98 -4.54
C LEU A 72 -15.47 -0.30 -4.62
N SER A 73 -15.10 -1.31 -3.84
CA SER A 73 -15.79 -2.60 -3.81
C SER A 73 -16.25 -2.95 -2.40
N SER A 74 -17.37 -3.66 -2.28
CA SER A 74 -17.77 -4.31 -1.01
C SER A 74 -16.95 -5.57 -0.71
N LYS A 75 -16.12 -6.01 -1.65
CA LYS A 75 -15.27 -7.20 -1.57
C LYS A 75 -13.80 -6.80 -1.72
N HIS A 76 -12.93 -7.56 -1.08
CA HIS A 76 -11.50 -7.47 -1.32
C HIS A 76 -11.14 -8.51 -2.39
N ASP A 77 -11.33 -8.11 -3.64
CA ASP A 77 -11.05 -8.89 -4.83
C ASP A 77 -10.03 -8.18 -5.74
N VAL A 78 -9.52 -8.93 -6.72
CA VAL A 78 -8.51 -8.50 -7.69
C VAL A 78 -9.15 -8.26 -9.07
N ASP A 79 -10.46 -8.51 -9.20
CA ASP A 79 -11.20 -8.62 -10.46
C ASP A 79 -12.03 -7.37 -10.79
#